data_AF-A0A9N9J113-F1
#
_entry.id   AF-A0A9N9J113-F1
#
_cell.length_a   1.000
_cell.length_b   1.000
_cell.length_c   1.000
_cell.angle_alpha   90.00
_cell.angle_beta   90.00
_cell.angle_gamma   90.00
#
_symmetry.space_group_name_H-M   'P 1'
#
loop_
_entity.id
_entity.type
_entity.pdbx_description
1 polymer ?
#
loop_
_entity_poly.entity_id
_entity_poly.type
_entity_poly.pdbx_seq_one_letter_code
_entity_poly.pdbx_strand_id
1 'polypeptide(L)'
;MTPRTVILSRPFIKVPSPFEFNISEFLPRKSIGCKTSNAFMIYRKVYVKTLLRLKLHSKMTNASCWAADSWKEESTEVKNDFKKFAKKLKEIYRNKSKEVETRKSRIAQFTKEITNEDLINNNEINLMSNELMPLENPIYSNEYEYVDMNQ
;
A
#
# COMPACT_ATOMS: atom_id res chain seq x y z
N MET A 1 -23.38 -3.75 -22.98
CA MET A 1 -23.09 -3.86 -21.53
C MET A 1 -23.33 -5.29 -21.09
N THR A 2 -22.32 -6.00 -20.58
CA THR A 2 -22.52 -7.37 -20.07
C THR A 2 -23.11 -7.31 -18.65
N PRO A 3 -24.16 -8.09 -18.33
CA PRO A 3 -24.77 -8.05 -17.01
C PRO A 3 -23.79 -8.54 -15.93
N ARG A 4 -23.78 -7.83 -14.80
CA ARG A 4 -22.97 -8.16 -13.62
C ARG A 4 -23.70 -9.23 -12.82
N THR A 5 -23.28 -10.48 -12.93
CA THR A 5 -23.84 -11.57 -12.14
C THR A 5 -23.33 -11.48 -10.71
N VAL A 6 -24.24 -11.27 -9.75
CA VAL A 6 -23.95 -11.35 -8.31
C VAL A 6 -24.16 -12.79 -7.88
N ILE A 7 -23.08 -13.45 -7.45
CA ILE A 7 -23.14 -14.83 -6.94
C ILE A 7 -23.48 -14.83 -5.45
N LEU A 8 -24.47 -15.64 -5.08
CA LEU A 8 -24.94 -15.81 -3.71
C LEU A 8 -24.27 -16.99 -3.00
N SER A 9 -23.87 -18.02 -3.76
CA SER A 9 -23.17 -19.21 -3.26
C SER A 9 -21.67 -19.17 -3.55
N ARG A 10 -20.88 -19.92 -2.76
CA ARG A 10 -19.44 -20.06 -2.96
C ARG A 10 -19.17 -20.75 -4.30
N PRO A 11 -18.49 -20.11 -5.26
CA PRO A 11 -18.13 -20.77 -6.51
C PRO A 11 -16.97 -21.73 -6.29
N PHE A 12 -17.00 -22.86 -7.00
CA PHE A 12 -15.83 -23.75 -7.08
C PHE A 12 -14.81 -23.13 -8.04
N ILE A 13 -13.67 -22.68 -7.52
CA ILE A 13 -12.59 -22.12 -8.33
C ILE A 13 -11.26 -22.77 -7.97
N LYS A 14 -10.45 -23.06 -8.99
CA LYS A 14 -9.06 -23.48 -8.78
C LYS A 14 -8.17 -22.25 -8.68
N VAL A 15 -7.52 -22.08 -7.53
CA VAL A 15 -6.60 -20.96 -7.32
C VAL A 15 -5.25 -21.28 -8.01
N PRO A 16 -4.74 -20.40 -8.89
CA PRO A 16 -3.45 -20.59 -9.53
C PRO A 16 -2.28 -20.46 -8.53
N SER A 17 -1.10 -20.89 -8.96
CA SER A 17 0.10 -20.79 -8.13
C SER A 17 0.44 -19.32 -7.84
N PRO A 18 0.89 -18.97 -6.62
CA PRO A 18 1.31 -17.60 -6.33
C PRO A 18 2.51 -17.14 -7.18
N PHE A 19 3.31 -18.07 -7.70
CA PHE A 19 4.49 -17.79 -8.51
C PHE A 19 4.16 -17.34 -9.94
N GLU A 20 2.91 -17.48 -10.38
CA GLU A 20 2.43 -16.90 -11.64
C GLU A 20 2.28 -15.37 -11.56
N PHE A 21 2.34 -14.79 -10.35
CA PHE A 21 2.15 -13.37 -10.12
C PHE A 21 3.47 -12.64 -9.84
N ASN A 22 3.52 -11.36 -10.20
CA ASN A 22 4.65 -10.53 -9.86
C ASN A 22 4.68 -10.26 -8.35
N ILE A 23 5.83 -10.53 -7.72
CA ILE A 23 6.06 -10.32 -6.30
C ILE A 23 5.84 -8.88 -5.86
N SER A 24 6.08 -7.90 -6.74
CA SER A 24 5.88 -6.48 -6.46
C SER A 24 4.43 -6.15 -6.13
N GLU A 25 3.46 -6.91 -6.66
CA GLU A 25 2.04 -6.69 -6.40
C GLU A 25 1.66 -6.94 -4.93
N PHE A 26 2.46 -7.70 -4.20
CA PHE A 26 2.18 -8.10 -2.81
C PHE A 26 3.09 -7.40 -1.80
N LEU A 27 4.07 -6.62 -2.28
CA LEU A 27 4.90 -5.79 -1.42
C LEU A 27 4.10 -4.59 -0.90
N PRO A 28 4.32 -4.18 0.36
CA PRO A 28 3.80 -2.92 0.87
C PRO A 28 4.29 -1.75 0.02
N ARG A 29 3.41 -0.79 -0.27
CA ARG A 29 3.77 0.45 -0.98
C ARG A 29 4.70 1.35 -0.16
N LYS A 30 4.51 1.36 1.17
CA LYS A 30 5.36 2.11 2.12
C LYS A 30 6.42 1.15 2.67
N SER A 31 7.67 1.62 2.71
CA SER A 31 8.85 0.82 3.08
C SER A 31 9.10 0.72 4.59
N ILE A 32 8.47 1.57 5.41
CA ILE A 32 8.77 1.69 6.84
C ILE A 32 7.52 1.32 7.65
N GLY A 33 7.72 0.49 8.68
CA GLY A 33 6.69 0.12 9.66
C GLY A 33 5.58 -0.80 9.14
N CYS A 34 5.53 -1.12 7.85
CA CYS A 34 4.48 -1.96 7.28
C CYS A 34 4.80 -3.47 7.42
N LYS A 35 3.76 -4.26 7.72
CA LYS A 35 3.84 -5.73 7.69
C LYS A 35 3.66 -6.23 6.26
N THR A 36 4.41 -7.26 5.87
CA THR A 36 4.20 -7.96 4.59
C THR A 36 2.99 -8.88 4.66
N SER A 37 2.37 -9.14 3.51
CA SER A 37 1.24 -10.08 3.40
C SER A 37 1.67 -11.49 3.81
N ASN A 38 0.90 -12.13 4.70
CA ASN A 38 1.09 -13.54 5.02
C ASN A 38 0.53 -14.46 3.91
N ALA A 39 0.78 -15.77 4.01
CA ALA A 39 0.36 -16.76 3.01
C ALA A 39 -1.14 -16.69 2.69
N PHE A 40 -2.01 -16.57 3.71
CA PHE A 40 -3.45 -16.47 3.52
C PHE A 40 -3.86 -15.14 2.85
N MET A 41 -3.23 -14.02 3.20
CA MET A 41 -3.51 -12.73 2.57
C MET A 41 -3.14 -12.73 1.08
N ILE A 42 -2.03 -13.40 0.72
CA ILE A 42 -1.62 -13.61 -0.68
C ILE A 42 -2.66 -14.50 -1.36
N TYR A 43 -3.04 -15.63 -0.74
CA TYR A 43 -4.07 -16.54 -1.26
C TYR A 43 -5.39 -15.83 -1.53
N ARG A 44 -5.94 -15.10 -0.55
CA ARG A 44 -7.17 -14.33 -0.70
C ARG A 44 -7.09 -13.34 -1.86
N LYS A 45 -5.96 -12.65 -2.03
CA LYS A 45 -5.78 -11.72 -3.15
C LYS A 45 -5.81 -12.46 -4.50
N VAL A 46 -5.12 -13.59 -4.61
CA VAL A 46 -5.14 -14.44 -5.82
C VAL A 46 -6.54 -15.01 -6.08
N TYR A 47 -7.23 -15.46 -5.04
CA TYR A 47 -8.61 -15.95 -5.09
C TYR A 47 -9.54 -14.88 -5.67
N VAL A 48 -9.50 -13.65 -5.15
CA VAL A 48 -10.29 -12.52 -5.65
C VAL A 48 -9.94 -12.17 -7.10
N LYS A 49 -8.65 -12.15 -7.47
CA LYS A 49 -8.23 -11.93 -8.87
C LYS A 49 -8.80 -13.01 -9.80
N THR A 50 -8.84 -14.25 -9.33
CA THR A 50 -9.39 -15.38 -10.08
C THR A 50 -10.89 -15.23 -10.28
N LEU A 51 -11.64 -14.86 -9.24
CA LEU A 51 -13.06 -14.54 -9.35
C LEU A 51 -13.33 -13.44 -10.37
N LEU A 52 -12.56 -12.34 -10.31
CA LEU A 52 -12.71 -11.22 -11.24
C LEU A 52 -12.44 -11.64 -12.68
N ARG A 53 -11.42 -12.47 -12.93
CA ARG A 53 -11.12 -13.02 -14.26
C ARG A 53 -12.27 -13.89 -14.80
N LEU A 54 -12.95 -14.61 -13.91
CA LEU A 54 -14.13 -15.43 -14.25
C LEU A 54 -15.44 -14.61 -14.34
N LYS A 55 -15.38 -13.27 -14.19
CA LYS A 55 -16.55 -12.38 -14.13
C LYS A 55 -17.54 -12.73 -13.01
N LEU A 56 -17.04 -13.41 -11.97
CA LEU A 56 -17.76 -13.86 -10.79
C LEU A 56 -17.64 -12.78 -9.71
N HIS A 57 -18.42 -11.71 -9.86
CA HIS A 57 -18.37 -10.58 -8.94
C HIS A 57 -19.04 -10.92 -7.61
N SER A 58 -18.39 -10.57 -6.51
CA SER A 58 -18.89 -10.80 -5.16
C SER A 58 -18.58 -9.61 -4.26
N LYS A 59 -19.43 -9.37 -3.26
CA LYS A 59 -19.14 -8.38 -2.21
C LYS A 59 -17.87 -8.81 -1.46
N MET A 60 -17.06 -7.83 -1.03
CA MET A 60 -15.76 -8.10 -0.43
C MET A 60 -15.86 -9.02 0.81
N THR A 61 -16.94 -8.91 1.58
CA THR A 61 -17.24 -9.79 2.72
C THR A 61 -17.35 -11.25 2.29
N ASN A 62 -18.19 -11.53 1.30
CA ASN A 62 -18.42 -12.88 0.77
C ASN A 62 -17.14 -13.49 0.19
N ALA A 63 -16.39 -12.74 -0.63
CA ALA A 63 -15.14 -13.22 -1.20
C ALA A 63 -14.07 -13.56 -0.13
N SER A 64 -14.11 -12.90 1.02
CA SER A 64 -13.21 -13.19 2.14
C SER A 64 -13.58 -14.48 2.85
N CYS A 65 -14.87 -14.70 3.11
CA CYS A 65 -15.37 -15.94 3.69
C CYS A 65 -15.06 -17.12 2.77
N TRP A 66 -15.36 -17.00 1.47
CA TRP A 66 -15.10 -18.04 0.49
C TRP A 66 -13.62 -18.38 0.35
N ALA A 67 -12.74 -17.37 0.37
CA ALA A 67 -11.31 -17.60 0.36
C ALA A 67 -10.84 -18.32 1.63
N ALA A 68 -11.41 -18.00 2.80
CA ALA A 68 -11.08 -18.68 4.05
C ALA A 68 -11.50 -20.16 4.03
N ASP A 69 -12.69 -20.47 3.53
CA ASP A 69 -13.17 -21.85 3.43
C ASP A 69 -12.38 -22.63 2.37
N SER A 70 -12.14 -22.03 1.20
CA SER A 70 -11.28 -22.60 0.16
C SER A 70 -9.88 -22.89 0.70
N TRP A 71 -9.28 -21.95 1.44
CA TRP A 71 -7.96 -22.15 2.06
C TRP A 71 -7.92 -23.34 3.04
N LYS A 72 -9.00 -23.62 3.78
CA LYS A 72 -9.04 -24.80 4.67
C LYS A 72 -8.98 -26.09 3.86
N GLU A 73 -9.71 -26.14 2.75
CA GLU A 73 -9.84 -27.29 1.83
C GLU A 73 -8.58 -27.50 0.95
N GLU A 74 -7.75 -26.48 0.75
CA GLU A 74 -6.55 -26.59 -0.09
C GLU A 74 -5.56 -27.66 0.39
N SER A 75 -4.87 -28.26 -0.59
CA SER A 75 -3.83 -29.24 -0.33
C SER A 75 -2.64 -28.62 0.41
N THR A 76 -1.89 -29.47 1.11
CA THR A 76 -0.66 -29.05 1.82
C THR A 76 0.37 -28.48 0.85
N GLU A 77 0.44 -29.00 -0.37
CA GLU A 77 1.35 -28.53 -1.42
C GLU A 77 1.04 -27.08 -1.82
N VAL A 78 -0.22 -26.76 -2.13
CA VAL A 78 -0.67 -25.40 -2.46
C VAL A 78 -0.37 -24.46 -1.29
N LYS A 79 -0.74 -24.85 -0.07
CA LYS A 79 -0.45 -24.06 1.15
C LYS A 79 1.05 -23.79 1.29
N ASN A 80 1.91 -24.76 0.98
CA ASN A 80 3.35 -24.62 1.06
C ASN A 80 3.89 -23.65 0.01
N ASP A 81 3.35 -23.62 -1.20
CA ASP A 81 3.74 -22.64 -2.21
C ASP A 81 3.41 -21.21 -1.80
N PHE A 82 2.21 -20.98 -1.24
CA PHE A 82 1.85 -19.67 -0.68
C PHE A 82 2.73 -19.28 0.52
N LYS A 83 3.12 -20.24 1.36
CA LYS A 83 4.09 -19.99 2.46
C LYS A 83 5.48 -19.64 1.93
N LYS A 84 5.99 -20.36 0.92
CA LYS A 84 7.29 -20.06 0.27
C LYS A 84 7.26 -18.66 -0.34
N PHE A 85 6.19 -18.30 -1.04
CA PHE A 85 6.02 -16.97 -1.62
C PHE A 85 5.98 -15.86 -0.54
N ALA A 86 5.23 -16.07 0.55
CA ALA A 86 5.19 -15.15 1.69
C ALA A 86 6.57 -14.95 2.34
N LYS A 87 7.36 -16.02 2.46
CA LYS A 87 8.73 -15.96 2.97
C LYS A 87 9.62 -15.12 2.05
N LYS A 88 9.55 -15.35 0.73
CA LYS A 88 10.29 -14.57 -0.28
C LYS A 88 9.92 -13.08 -0.23
N LEU A 89 8.63 -12.77 -0.08
CA LEU A 89 8.15 -11.39 0.12
C LEU A 89 8.76 -10.72 1.35
N LYS A 90 8.75 -11.43 2.49
CA LYS A 90 9.32 -10.93 3.74
C LYS A 90 10.82 -10.65 3.62
N GLU A 91 11.54 -11.53 2.93
CA GLU A 91 12.98 -11.36 2.68
C GLU A 91 13.27 -10.13 1.82
N ILE A 92 12.58 -9.98 0.68
CA ILE A 92 12.74 -8.81 -0.19
C ILE A 92 12.42 -7.51 0.57
N TYR A 93 11.32 -7.49 1.32
CA TYR A 93 10.93 -6.31 2.09
C TYR A 93 11.96 -5.95 3.17
N ARG A 94 12.48 -6.95 3.90
CA ARG A 94 13.53 -6.75 4.90
C ARG A 94 14.80 -6.15 4.26
N ASN A 95 15.22 -6.68 3.12
CA ASN A 95 16.43 -6.21 2.43
C ASN A 95 16.25 -4.76 1.95
N LYS A 96 15.09 -4.43 1.37
CA LYS A 96 14.75 -3.03 1.00
C LYS A 96 14.71 -2.10 2.21
N SER A 97 14.14 -2.54 3.33
CA SER A 97 14.04 -1.72 4.54
C SER A 97 15.43 -1.40 5.11
N LYS A 98 16.33 -2.40 5.15
CA LYS A 98 17.73 -2.20 5.57
C LYS A 98 18.46 -1.20 4.68
N GLU A 99 18.26 -1.28 3.37
CA GLU A 99 18.89 -0.39 2.40
C GLU A 99 18.39 1.07 2.52
N VAL A 100 17.12 1.27 2.90
CA VAL A 100 16.59 2.62 3.20
C VAL A 100 17.20 3.15 4.48
N GLU A 101 17.32 2.32 5.51
CA GLU A 101 17.90 2.70 6.79
C GLU A 101 19.37 3.12 6.64
N THR A 102 20.19 2.33 5.94
CA THR A 102 21.61 2.65 5.72
C THR A 102 21.80 3.96 4.94
N ARG A 103 20.95 4.25 3.95
CA ARG A 103 20.96 5.54 3.24
C ARG A 103 20.63 6.71 4.16
N LYS A 104 19.60 6.58 5.00
CA LYS A 104 19.24 7.61 5.98
C LYS A 104 20.37 7.89 6.96
N SER A 105 21.04 6.85 7.46
CA SER A 105 22.18 7.01 8.36
C SER A 105 23.33 7.76 7.68
N ARG A 106 23.64 7.46 6.40
CA ARG A 106 24.67 8.17 5.62
C ARG A 106 24.32 9.65 5.40
N ILE A 107 23.08 9.94 5.03
CA ILE A 107 22.61 11.33 4.85
C ILE A 107 22.69 12.08 6.19
N ALA A 108 22.27 11.46 7.30
CA ALA A 108 22.34 12.07 8.61
C ALA A 108 23.77 12.34 9.09
N GLN A 109 24.74 11.49 8.72
CA GLN A 109 26.17 11.72 8.98
C GLN A 109 26.67 12.92 8.18
N PHE A 110 26.42 12.94 6.87
CA PHE A 110 26.82 14.04 5.99
C PHE A 110 26.22 15.39 6.42
N THR A 111 24.95 15.43 6.82
CA THR A 111 24.33 16.67 7.32
C THR A 111 24.92 17.15 8.64
N LYS A 112 25.41 16.25 9.49
CA LYS A 112 26.08 16.62 10.76
C LYS A 112 27.48 17.16 10.49
N GLU A 113 28.18 16.62 9.51
CA GLU A 113 29.50 17.09 9.08
C GLU A 113 29.41 18.52 8.52
N ILE A 114 28.42 18.81 7.66
CA ILE A 114 28.18 20.17 7.14
C ILE A 114 27.89 21.18 8.25
N THR A 115 27.06 20.83 9.24
CA THR A 115 26.73 21.75 10.35
C THR A 115 27.89 22.04 11.30
N ASN A 116 28.95 21.23 11.27
CA ASN A 116 30.10 21.38 12.15
C ASN A 116 31.25 22.20 11.54
N GLU A 117 31.24 22.52 10.23
CA GLU A 117 32.30 23.33 9.59
C GLU A 117 31.91 24.78 9.21
N ASP A 118 30.63 25.16 9.11
CA ASP A 118 30.24 26.49 8.60
C ASP A 118 29.71 27.50 9.65
N LEU A 119 30.41 27.64 10.79
CA LEU A 119 30.18 28.75 11.74
C LEU A 119 31.38 29.72 11.88
N ILE A 120 32.36 29.68 10.97
CA ILE A 120 33.43 30.67 10.94
C ILE A 120 33.66 31.16 9.49
N ASN A 121 32.79 32.08 9.02
CA ASN A 121 33.25 33.36 8.45
C ASN A 121 32.07 34.33 8.28
N ASN A 122 32.16 35.51 8.90
CA ASN A 122 31.13 36.56 8.89
C ASN A 122 31.32 37.54 7.70
N ASN A 123 30.24 38.30 7.42
CA ASN A 123 30.07 39.50 6.57
C ASN A 123 29.57 39.20 5.14
N GLU A 124 28.40 39.64 4.67
CA GLU A 124 27.70 40.90 4.91
C GLU A 124 26.17 40.74 4.98
N ILE A 125 25.57 41.44 5.94
CA ILE A 125 24.16 41.82 5.92
C ILE A 125 24.00 42.85 4.81
N ASN A 126 23.17 42.57 3.80
CA ASN A 126 22.60 43.63 2.97
C ASN A 126 21.08 43.50 2.93
N LEU A 127 20.51 44.26 3.86
CA LEU A 127 19.15 44.78 3.89
C LEU A 127 19.01 45.78 2.74
N MET A 128 18.32 45.41 1.66
CA MET A 128 17.78 46.38 0.71
C MET A 128 16.31 46.06 0.46
N SER A 129 15.48 46.74 1.25
CA SER A 129 14.21 47.36 0.88
C SER A 129 13.43 46.75 -0.29
N ASN A 130 12.29 46.13 0.00
CA ASN A 130 11.08 46.35 -0.77
C ASN A 130 9.88 46.34 0.20
N GLU A 131 9.26 47.51 0.33
CA GLU A 131 8.11 47.80 1.16
C GLU A 131 6.88 46.96 0.81
N LEU A 132 6.08 46.77 1.87
CA LEU A 132 4.83 46.03 1.97
C LEU A 132 3.72 46.58 1.07
N MET A 133 2.93 45.68 0.49
CA MET A 133 1.51 45.87 0.27
C MET A 133 0.76 44.62 0.78
N PRO A 134 -0.20 44.76 1.72
CA PRO A 134 -0.95 43.64 2.29
C PRO A 134 -2.09 43.24 1.35
N LEU A 135 -2.16 41.96 0.98
CA LEU A 135 -3.34 41.40 0.30
C LEU A 135 -4.06 40.43 1.24
N GLU A 136 -5.33 40.75 1.41
CA GLU A 136 -6.30 40.19 2.34
C GLU A 136 -6.55 38.70 2.12
N ASN A 137 -6.87 38.03 3.25
CA ASN A 137 -7.32 36.65 3.33
C ASN A 137 -8.58 36.39 2.47
N PRO A 138 -8.63 35.31 1.68
CA PRO A 138 -9.89 34.73 1.27
C PRO A 138 -10.36 33.74 2.33
N ILE A 139 -11.52 34.09 2.88
CA ILE A 139 -12.34 33.34 3.81
C ILE A 139 -12.65 31.93 3.29
N TYR A 140 -12.46 30.98 4.21
CA TYR A 140 -12.98 29.62 4.17
C TYR A 140 -14.49 29.63 3.92
N SER A 141 -14.90 29.26 2.70
CA SER A 141 -16.31 29.01 2.37
C SER A 141 -16.56 27.50 2.42
N ASN A 142 -17.02 27.03 3.57
CA ASN A 142 -17.73 25.76 3.72
C ASN A 142 -19.18 26.00 3.28
N GLU A 143 -19.55 25.53 2.09
CA GLU A 143 -20.96 25.28 1.75
C GLU A 143 -21.14 23.77 1.64
N TYR A 144 -21.54 23.15 2.77
CA TYR A 144 -22.23 21.87 2.75
C TYR A 144 -23.72 22.18 2.63
N GLU A 145 -24.21 22.14 1.40
CA GLU A 145 -25.63 22.15 1.11
C GLU A 145 -26.21 20.78 1.47
N TYR A 146 -26.98 20.75 2.56
CA TYR A 146 -27.76 19.60 3.01
C TYR A 146 -29.18 19.77 2.46
N VAL A 147 -29.51 19.07 1.38
CA VAL A 147 -30.88 19.06 0.84
C VAL A 147 -31.65 17.93 1.53
N ASP A 148 -32.60 18.33 2.38
CA ASP A 148 -33.58 17.50 3.05
C ASP A 148 -34.61 16.98 2.03
N MET A 149 -34.68 15.66 1.84
CA MET A 149 -35.71 15.01 1.02
C MET A 149 -36.78 14.44 1.95
N ASN A 150 -37.76 15.26 2.29
CA ASN A 150 -39.07 14.85 2.79
C ASN A 150 -40.16 15.76 2.22
N GLN A 151 -40.76 15.34 1.11
CA GLN A 151 -42.22 15.22 0.90
C GLN A 151 -42.54 14.74 -0.52
#